data_AF-A0AAU4BMK7-F1
#
_entry.id   AF-A0AAU4BMK7-F1
#
_cell.length_a   1.000
_cell.length_b   1.000
_cell.length_c   1.000
_cell.angle_alpha   90.00
_cell.angle_beta   90.00
_cell.angle_gamma   90.00
#
_symmetry.space_group_name_H-M   'P 1'
#
loop_
_entity.id
_entity.type
_entity.pdbx_description
1 polymer ?
#
loop_
_entity_poly.entity_id
_entity_poly.type
_entity_poly.pdbx_seq_one_letter_code
_entity_poly.pdbx_strand_id
1 'polypeptide(L)'
;MNAREIVRKISNVRKISNVRKISNVRKISNVRKAVNAGEIVDTDRLLRLLGMRYASAALMLVGVAALYGAATYSRPDDTPANGREAPVTSAVLVCPGHEDGRLAVQSLPSHRRGGRVDLTPTKGGSALTSMTSPGQSWGKDTESGDDSYTLRATGAMAGGLAAEQTTHEDGGDDRGLSGARCAAPGTDQWFIGPGPVAADELDLYLTNVDARHASVDLIALSGEGPLDTTEGRGIRVDPYTTTVVKIGESAEGIGDVVKSAADLALRVRTSGGQVAASLRVRAGEKKGVEWLPGSPAPAPSIVVPGVPGGAGERRLLISVPGESDARIRTQVITKDGAFAPQGQDVLDAPAKTVTSLAIDGALVAKAGAVRLVADRPIVAGFAAERGADIAYGTSTPPLTESGPGIVADNRFDSSLVLTAPAGAAAVEVTTMNATGKSAPRTVEIPAGRTVETPLAAPNGATGDDTAYGVVITPKPGSGPVHASRTLATGKDDDYLFTVLPIAPAATTIHLPDTADSQSALTPGQP
;
A
#
# COMPACT_ATOMS: atom_id res chain seq x y z
N MET A 1 62.56 -6.84 -6.20
CA MET A 1 62.87 -7.00 -7.65
C MET A 1 61.60 -6.67 -8.40
N ASN A 2 61.40 -5.48 -8.98
CA ASN A 2 62.04 -4.92 -10.19
C ASN A 2 61.90 -5.87 -11.39
N ALA A 3 61.46 -5.50 -12.60
CA ALA A 3 60.74 -4.37 -13.19
C ALA A 3 60.50 -4.77 -14.65
N ARG A 4 59.43 -4.24 -15.26
CA ARG A 4 59.11 -4.25 -16.71
C ARG A 4 58.60 -5.60 -17.24
N GLU A 5 57.30 -5.80 -17.45
CA GLU A 5 56.34 -5.00 -18.24
C GLU A 5 56.82 -4.70 -19.66
N ILE A 6 55.87 -4.83 -20.59
CA ILE A 6 55.93 -4.46 -22.01
C ILE A 6 56.55 -5.56 -22.87
N VAL A 7 55.84 -5.91 -23.95
CA VAL A 7 56.18 -6.94 -24.95
C VAL A 7 55.71 -8.37 -24.65
N ARG A 8 54.39 -8.58 -24.50
CA ARG A 8 53.75 -9.77 -25.13
C ARG A 8 52.24 -9.68 -25.25
N LYS A 9 51.74 -8.69 -26.00
CA LYS A 9 50.37 -8.71 -26.52
C LYS A 9 50.37 -8.36 -28.00
N ILE A 10 51.09 -9.15 -28.82
CA ILE A 10 51.04 -9.08 -30.28
C ILE A 10 51.20 -10.49 -30.89
N SER A 11 50.43 -10.71 -31.96
CA SER A 11 50.44 -11.82 -32.93
C SER A 11 49.50 -12.99 -32.57
N ASN A 12 48.71 -13.57 -33.46
CA ASN A 12 48.49 -13.36 -34.89
C ASN A 12 47.32 -14.27 -35.28
N VAL A 13 46.19 -13.78 -35.80
CA VAL A 13 45.34 -14.57 -36.71
C VAL A 13 44.75 -13.64 -37.78
N ARG A 14 44.94 -14.07 -39.02
CA ARG A 14 44.64 -13.41 -40.31
C ARG A 14 43.18 -13.62 -40.75
N LYS A 15 42.68 -12.63 -41.54
CA LYS A 15 41.90 -12.75 -42.82
C LYS A 15 40.49 -13.41 -42.76
N ILE A 16 39.42 -13.01 -43.47
CA ILE A 16 39.18 -12.20 -44.68
C ILE A 16 37.66 -11.85 -44.76
N SER A 17 37.33 -10.75 -45.48
CA SER A 17 36.05 -10.34 -46.13
C SER A 17 34.79 -10.12 -45.25
N ASN A 18 33.85 -9.20 -45.52
CA ASN A 18 33.46 -8.50 -46.74
C ASN A 18 32.61 -7.26 -46.35
N VAL A 19 33.03 -6.03 -46.67
CA VAL A 19 32.17 -4.82 -46.55
C VAL A 19 32.41 -3.91 -47.76
N ARG A 20 31.42 -3.87 -48.65
CA ARG A 20 31.18 -2.77 -49.60
C ARG A 20 29.68 -2.66 -49.86
N LYS A 21 29.08 -1.59 -49.34
CA LYS A 21 28.14 -0.68 -50.02
C LYS A 21 27.38 0.14 -48.96
N ILE A 22 27.92 1.27 -48.54
CA ILE A 22 27.17 2.54 -48.46
C ILE A 22 28.17 3.65 -48.80
N SER A 23 27.96 4.23 -49.97
CA SER A 23 28.68 5.35 -50.56
C SER A 23 28.16 6.69 -50.04
N ASN A 24 29.01 7.72 -50.18
CA ASN A 24 28.74 9.16 -50.09
C ASN A 24 28.83 9.87 -48.74
N VAL A 25 30.04 9.84 -48.16
CA VAL A 25 30.57 10.96 -47.35
C VAL A 25 31.63 11.70 -48.17
N ARG A 26 31.18 12.53 -49.11
CA ARG A 26 31.98 13.57 -49.79
C ARG A 26 31.10 14.81 -49.98
N LYS A 27 30.92 15.59 -48.91
CA LYS A 27 30.47 16.98 -49.00
C LYS A 27 30.67 17.85 -47.74
N ILE A 28 31.60 17.47 -46.84
CA ILE A 28 31.92 18.29 -45.64
C ILE A 28 33.40 18.75 -45.62
N SER A 29 34.12 18.57 -46.73
CA SER A 29 35.44 19.18 -46.94
C SER A 29 35.31 20.61 -47.50
N ASN A 30 34.67 21.53 -46.77
CA ASN A 30 34.74 22.97 -47.06
C ASN A 30 34.53 23.89 -45.84
N VAL A 31 34.49 23.36 -44.60
CA VAL A 31 34.35 24.17 -43.38
C VAL A 31 35.70 24.75 -42.87
N ARG A 32 36.80 24.55 -43.60
CA ARG A 32 38.14 25.08 -43.25
C ARG A 32 38.72 26.08 -44.27
N LYS A 33 37.88 26.71 -45.09
CA LYS A 33 38.34 27.66 -46.12
C LYS A 33 37.39 28.86 -46.28
N ALA A 34 37.12 29.58 -45.19
CA ALA A 34 36.49 30.91 -45.22
C ALA A 34 36.83 31.76 -43.97
N VAL A 35 38.00 31.54 -43.38
CA VAL A 35 38.60 32.44 -42.39
C VAL A 35 39.95 32.83 -42.99
N ASN A 36 40.15 34.14 -43.22
CA ASN A 36 41.15 34.78 -44.07
C ASN A 36 40.81 34.88 -45.57
N ALA A 37 39.83 35.72 -45.88
CA ALA A 37 40.02 36.73 -46.93
C ALA A 37 39.49 38.04 -46.38
N GLY A 38 40.35 39.05 -46.29
CA GLY A 38 39.95 40.41 -45.95
C GLY A 38 39.06 40.96 -47.05
N GLU A 39 37.76 40.89 -46.85
CA GLU A 39 36.80 41.72 -47.56
C GLU A 39 36.35 42.77 -46.55
N ILE A 40 36.82 44.00 -46.77
CA ILE A 40 36.35 45.18 -46.05
C ILE A 40 34.82 45.16 -46.21
N VAL A 41 34.09 44.85 -45.13
CA VAL A 41 32.66 45.12 -45.08
C VAL A 41 32.55 46.61 -45.34
N ASP A 42 32.08 46.95 -46.53
CA ASP A 42 31.90 48.32 -46.97
C ASP A 42 30.85 48.94 -46.04
N THR A 43 31.32 49.52 -44.94
CA THR A 43 30.50 50.13 -43.90
C THR A 43 29.59 51.20 -44.50
N ASP A 44 29.97 51.76 -45.66
CA ASP A 44 29.17 52.70 -46.44
C ASP A 44 27.94 52.06 -47.08
N ARG A 45 28.01 50.79 -47.52
CA ARG A 45 26.84 50.02 -47.98
C ARG A 45 25.91 49.64 -46.84
N LEU A 46 26.46 49.31 -45.68
CA LEU A 46 25.69 48.91 -44.50
C LEU A 46 24.98 50.14 -43.88
N LEU A 47 25.62 51.31 -43.87
CA LEU A 47 25.03 52.60 -43.51
C LEU A 47 23.98 53.06 -44.52
N ARG A 48 24.17 52.85 -45.83
CA ARG A 48 23.15 53.12 -46.85
C ARG A 48 21.90 52.25 -46.72
N LEU A 49 22.07 50.97 -46.32
CA LEU A 49 20.94 50.08 -46.03
C LEU A 49 20.15 50.51 -44.78
N LEU A 50 20.83 51.06 -43.78
CA LEU A 50 20.21 51.64 -42.59
C LEU A 50 19.54 53.01 -42.86
N GLY A 51 19.97 53.75 -43.89
CA GLY A 51 19.34 55.00 -44.32
C GLY A 51 18.06 54.82 -45.13
N MET A 52 17.78 53.62 -45.66
CA MET A 52 16.55 53.31 -46.36
C MET A 52 15.48 52.83 -45.37
N ARG A 53 14.54 53.72 -45.02
CA ARG A 53 13.43 53.44 -44.08
C ARG A 53 12.67 52.13 -44.34
N TYR A 54 12.63 51.67 -45.59
CA TYR A 54 11.96 50.43 -45.99
C TYR A 54 12.79 49.15 -45.79
N ALA A 55 14.12 49.24 -45.81
CA ALA A 55 14.99 48.06 -45.65
C ALA A 55 15.06 47.61 -44.17
N SER A 56 15.06 48.57 -43.24
CA SER A 56 14.97 48.30 -41.80
C SER A 56 13.64 47.63 -41.44
N ALA A 57 12.53 48.10 -42.04
CA ALA A 57 11.20 47.52 -41.83
C ALA A 57 11.11 46.08 -42.35
N ALA A 58 11.69 45.80 -43.52
CA ALA A 58 11.73 44.44 -44.08
C ALA A 58 12.55 43.48 -43.21
N LEU A 59 13.72 43.92 -42.72
CA LEU A 59 14.54 43.13 -41.79
C LEU A 59 13.83 42.86 -40.46
N MET A 60 13.08 43.85 -39.94
CA MET A 60 12.28 43.68 -38.73
C MET A 60 11.16 42.66 -38.93
N LEU A 61 10.46 42.71 -40.08
CA LEU A 61 9.43 41.72 -40.41
C LEU A 61 10.00 40.30 -40.56
N VAL A 62 11.18 40.16 -41.16
CA VAL A 62 11.86 38.85 -41.25
C VAL A 62 12.28 38.37 -39.86
N GLY A 63 12.79 39.26 -39.00
CA GLY A 63 13.13 38.92 -37.61
C GLY A 63 11.91 38.48 -36.79
N VAL A 64 10.79 39.21 -36.92
CA VAL A 64 9.51 38.86 -36.27
C VAL A 64 8.97 37.56 -36.83
N ALA A 65 9.00 37.33 -38.15
CA ALA A 65 8.55 36.08 -38.76
C ALA A 65 9.42 34.88 -38.34
N ALA A 66 10.74 35.07 -38.21
CA ALA A 66 11.64 34.04 -37.70
C ALA A 66 11.39 33.73 -36.22
N LEU A 67 11.12 34.76 -35.40
CA LEU A 67 10.72 34.60 -33.99
C LEU A 67 9.37 33.90 -33.85
N TYR A 68 8.37 34.27 -34.65
CA TYR A 68 7.07 33.60 -34.67
C TYR A 68 7.18 32.16 -35.20
N GLY A 69 8.01 31.91 -36.21
CA GLY A 69 8.29 30.57 -36.73
C GLY A 69 8.96 29.67 -35.69
N ALA A 70 9.97 30.18 -34.99
CA ALA A 70 10.62 29.46 -33.87
C ALA A 70 9.65 29.23 -32.71
N ALA A 71 8.78 30.19 -32.39
CA ALA A 71 7.75 30.04 -31.39
C ALA A 71 6.72 28.96 -31.76
N THR A 72 6.33 28.85 -33.04
CA THR A 72 5.42 27.78 -33.49
C THR A 72 6.05 26.39 -33.47
N TYR A 73 7.37 26.28 -33.69
CA TYR A 73 8.09 25.00 -33.60
C TYR A 73 8.42 24.60 -32.15
N SER A 74 8.38 25.56 -31.23
CA SER A 74 8.63 25.36 -29.79
C SER A 74 7.33 25.31 -28.97
N ARG A 75 6.16 25.39 -29.62
CA ARG A 75 4.88 25.14 -28.94
C ARG A 75 4.81 23.66 -28.61
N PRO A 76 4.61 23.29 -27.34
CA PRO A 76 4.20 21.95 -26.98
C PRO A 76 2.96 21.57 -27.80
N ASP A 77 2.80 20.29 -28.14
CA ASP A 77 1.55 19.82 -28.73
C ASP A 77 0.39 20.16 -27.78
N ASP A 78 -0.48 21.09 -28.19
CA ASP A 78 -1.66 21.57 -27.43
C ASP A 78 -2.78 20.50 -27.36
N THR A 79 -2.45 19.21 -27.42
CA THR A 79 -3.45 18.14 -27.37
C THR A 79 -3.67 17.77 -25.90
N PRO A 80 -4.82 18.11 -25.29
CA PRO A 80 -5.13 17.62 -23.96
C PRO A 80 -5.13 16.09 -24.00
N ALA A 81 -4.27 15.49 -23.17
CA ALA A 81 -4.25 14.05 -23.01
C ALA A 81 -5.33 13.70 -21.98
N ASN A 82 -6.37 13.01 -22.45
CA ASN A 82 -7.38 12.45 -21.57
C ASN A 82 -6.72 11.54 -20.52
N GLY A 83 -7.27 11.55 -19.32
CA GLY A 83 -6.88 10.72 -18.22
C GLY A 83 -6.88 9.26 -18.63
N ARG A 84 -5.87 8.53 -18.16
CA ARG A 84 -5.64 7.15 -18.57
C ARG A 84 -5.25 6.31 -17.39
N GLU A 85 -5.70 5.07 -17.40
CA GLU A 85 -5.18 4.04 -16.50
C GLU A 85 -3.77 3.65 -16.93
N ALA A 86 -2.81 3.82 -16.03
CA ALA A 86 -1.44 3.36 -16.22
C ALA A 86 -1.16 2.17 -15.29
N PRO A 87 -0.41 1.16 -15.73
CA PRO A 87 -0.03 0.06 -14.85
C PRO A 87 0.92 0.54 -13.75
N VAL A 88 0.77 -0.03 -12.55
CA VAL A 88 1.76 0.11 -11.49
C VAL A 88 3.04 -0.60 -11.92
N THR A 89 4.14 0.17 -11.99
CA THR A 89 5.46 -0.32 -12.43
C THR A 89 6.53 -0.21 -11.35
N SER A 90 6.19 0.38 -10.20
CA SER A 90 7.01 0.37 -9.01
C SER A 90 6.12 0.29 -7.78
N ALA A 91 6.55 -0.50 -6.80
CA ALA A 91 5.88 -0.61 -5.50
C ALA A 91 6.94 -0.75 -4.41
N VAL A 92 6.66 -0.17 -3.24
CA VAL A 92 7.47 -0.33 -2.03
C VAL A 92 6.54 -0.70 -0.90
N LEU A 93 6.87 -1.79 -0.19
CA LEU A 93 6.15 -2.25 0.99
C LEU A 93 7.14 -2.47 2.13
N VAL A 94 6.70 -2.29 3.37
CA VAL A 94 7.51 -2.48 4.56
C VAL A 94 6.80 -3.43 5.50
N CYS A 95 7.44 -4.53 5.82
CA CYS A 95 7.04 -5.41 6.91
C CYS A 95 7.71 -4.88 8.18
N PRO A 96 6.97 -4.74 9.30
CA PRO A 96 7.49 -4.08 10.49
C PRO A 96 8.73 -4.76 11.08
N GLY A 97 8.92 -6.06 10.84
CA GLY A 97 10.01 -6.84 11.42
C GLY A 97 9.79 -7.03 12.92
N HIS A 98 10.88 -7.00 13.70
CA HIS A 98 10.90 -7.11 15.16
C HIS A 98 10.82 -8.52 15.76
N GLU A 99 9.79 -9.28 15.41
CA GLU A 99 9.52 -10.58 16.06
C GLU A 99 10.04 -11.77 15.25
N ASP A 100 10.33 -12.87 15.95
CA ASP A 100 10.37 -14.20 15.36
C ASP A 100 9.06 -14.44 14.62
N GLY A 101 9.12 -14.74 13.33
CA GLY A 101 7.92 -14.84 12.52
C GLY A 101 8.24 -15.21 11.08
N ARG A 102 7.21 -15.25 10.24
CA ARG A 102 7.37 -15.58 8.82
C ARG A 102 7.06 -14.38 7.96
N LEU A 103 7.97 -14.07 7.05
CA LEU A 103 7.70 -13.15 5.95
C LEU A 103 7.21 -13.95 4.75
N ALA A 104 6.13 -13.49 4.11
CA ALA A 104 5.63 -14.05 2.87
C ALA A 104 5.40 -12.96 1.83
N VAL A 105 5.61 -13.31 0.56
CA VAL A 105 5.48 -12.41 -0.59
C VAL A 105 4.73 -13.13 -1.69
N GLN A 106 3.70 -12.48 -2.22
CA GLN A 106 2.91 -12.96 -3.35
C GLN A 106 2.84 -11.90 -4.44
N SER A 107 3.33 -12.26 -5.63
CA SER A 107 3.16 -11.43 -6.83
C SER A 107 1.92 -11.85 -7.61
N LEU A 108 1.19 -10.89 -8.17
CA LEU A 108 0.04 -11.21 -9.02
C LEU A 108 0.50 -11.93 -10.31
N PRO A 109 -0.17 -13.02 -10.74
CA PRO A 109 0.08 -13.61 -12.05
C PRO A 109 -0.15 -12.60 -13.18
N SER A 110 0.80 -12.51 -14.11
CA SER A 110 0.72 -11.56 -15.23
C SER A 110 1.36 -12.14 -16.48
N HIS A 111 0.78 -11.81 -17.64
CA HIS A 111 1.38 -12.10 -18.95
C HIS A 111 2.55 -11.17 -19.28
N ARG A 112 2.63 -10.00 -18.62
CA ARG A 112 3.72 -9.05 -18.82
C ARG A 112 4.97 -9.58 -18.16
N ARG A 113 6.08 -9.56 -18.89
CA ARG A 113 7.39 -10.04 -18.41
C ARG A 113 8.29 -8.87 -18.03
N GLY A 114 9.29 -9.16 -17.21
CA GLY A 114 10.30 -8.20 -16.78
C GLY A 114 9.90 -7.49 -15.49
N GLY A 115 10.92 -7.02 -14.78
CA GLY A 115 10.78 -6.55 -13.40
C GLY A 115 11.38 -7.53 -12.40
N ARG A 116 11.42 -7.08 -11.14
CA ARG A 116 11.96 -7.85 -10.02
C ARG A 116 11.34 -7.33 -8.72
N VAL A 117 11.22 -8.20 -7.73
CA VAL A 117 10.95 -7.88 -6.33
C VAL A 117 12.17 -8.26 -5.52
N ASP A 118 12.73 -7.31 -4.77
CA ASP A 118 13.80 -7.55 -3.80
C ASP A 118 13.25 -7.33 -2.39
N LEU A 119 13.42 -8.29 -1.49
CA LEU A 119 13.12 -8.15 -0.05
C LEU A 119 14.45 -8.07 0.71
N THR A 120 14.66 -6.96 1.42
CA THR A 120 15.92 -6.65 2.11
C THR A 120 15.63 -6.09 3.51
N PRO A 121 16.51 -6.33 4.51
CA PRO A 121 16.47 -5.55 5.75
C PRO A 121 16.51 -4.04 5.43
N THR A 122 15.66 -3.24 6.08
CA THR A 122 15.50 -1.82 5.76
C THR A 122 16.79 -1.02 5.96
N LYS A 123 17.55 -1.33 7.03
CA LYS A 123 18.85 -0.69 7.31
C LYS A 123 19.98 -1.09 6.36
N GLY A 124 19.69 -1.97 5.39
CA GLY A 124 20.66 -2.52 4.45
C GLY A 124 21.17 -3.90 4.85
N GLY A 125 21.65 -4.64 3.85
CA GLY A 125 22.08 -6.03 4.01
C GLY A 125 21.88 -6.81 2.71
N SER A 126 22.14 -8.12 2.75
CA SER A 126 21.83 -9.02 1.64
C SER A 126 20.33 -9.21 1.51
N ALA A 127 19.83 -9.28 0.27
CA ALA A 127 18.43 -9.62 0.01
C ALA A 127 18.11 -11.02 0.54
N LEU A 128 17.00 -11.15 1.25
CA LEU A 128 16.44 -12.44 1.68
C LEU A 128 15.87 -13.20 0.49
N THR A 129 15.33 -12.48 -0.49
CA THR A 129 14.83 -13.04 -1.74
C THR A 129 14.85 -12.02 -2.88
N SER A 130 14.88 -12.55 -4.09
CA SER A 130 14.74 -11.81 -5.34
C SER A 130 13.84 -12.61 -6.28
N MET A 131 12.61 -12.13 -6.51
CA MET A 131 11.63 -12.75 -7.41
C MET A 131 11.62 -12.04 -8.75
N THR A 132 11.58 -12.77 -9.86
CA THR A 132 11.69 -12.19 -11.21
C THR A 132 10.58 -12.64 -12.17
N SER A 133 9.66 -13.48 -11.70
CA SER A 133 8.55 -13.99 -12.52
C SER A 133 7.21 -13.70 -11.85
N PRO A 134 6.23 -13.11 -12.57
CA PRO A 134 4.90 -12.88 -12.01
C PRO A 134 4.21 -14.18 -11.58
N GLY A 135 3.39 -14.10 -10.53
CA GLY A 135 2.72 -15.25 -9.93
C GLY A 135 3.61 -16.10 -9.02
N GLN A 136 4.87 -15.72 -8.82
CA GLN A 136 5.72 -16.36 -7.81
C GLN A 136 5.22 -16.02 -6.41
N SER A 137 5.35 -17.00 -5.53
CA SER A 137 5.26 -16.89 -4.08
C SER A 137 6.62 -17.14 -3.46
N TRP A 138 6.86 -16.54 -2.30
CA TRP A 138 8.02 -16.80 -1.48
C TRP A 138 7.63 -16.67 -0.02
N GLY A 139 8.26 -17.45 0.85
CA GLY A 139 8.14 -17.27 2.29
C GLY A 139 9.36 -17.79 3.02
N LYS A 140 9.70 -17.18 4.15
CA LYS A 140 10.82 -17.60 5.00
C LYS A 140 10.58 -17.13 6.42
N ASP A 141 10.95 -17.97 7.37
CA ASP A 141 10.98 -17.60 8.78
C ASP A 141 12.20 -16.70 9.07
N THR A 142 11.98 -15.67 9.87
CA THR A 142 12.96 -14.68 10.32
C THR A 142 13.13 -14.80 11.82
N GLU A 143 14.36 -14.55 12.26
CA GLU A 143 14.69 -14.46 13.68
C GLU A 143 14.31 -13.07 14.21
N SER A 144 14.01 -12.99 15.51
CA SER A 144 13.80 -11.75 16.25
C SER A 144 14.97 -10.79 16.05
N GLY A 145 14.66 -9.52 15.83
CA GLY A 145 15.67 -8.49 15.67
C GLY A 145 15.08 -7.12 15.35
N ASP A 146 15.81 -6.06 15.66
CA ASP A 146 15.28 -4.68 15.66
C ASP A 146 14.97 -4.08 14.28
N ASP A 147 15.08 -4.85 13.19
CA ASP A 147 14.98 -4.32 11.83
C ASP A 147 13.66 -4.67 11.16
N SER A 148 13.05 -3.67 10.53
CA SER A 148 12.02 -3.87 9.52
C SER A 148 12.60 -4.43 8.21
N TYR A 149 11.72 -4.95 7.35
CA TYR A 149 12.08 -5.44 6.02
C TYR A 149 11.36 -4.66 4.93
N THR A 150 12.12 -4.19 3.94
CA THR A 150 11.59 -3.45 2.80
C THR A 150 11.54 -4.34 1.57
N LEU A 151 10.38 -4.38 0.93
CA LEU A 151 10.19 -4.89 -0.42
C LEU A 151 10.25 -3.75 -1.42
N ARG A 152 11.04 -3.93 -2.48
CA ARG A 152 11.05 -3.02 -3.64
C ARG A 152 10.76 -3.81 -4.90
N ALA A 153 9.69 -3.44 -5.58
CA ALA A 153 9.29 -4.04 -6.83
C ALA A 153 9.36 -3.06 -8.00
N THR A 154 9.70 -3.61 -9.16
CA THR A 154 9.81 -2.89 -10.43
C THR A 154 9.17 -3.67 -11.56
N GLY A 155 8.78 -2.98 -12.63
CA GLY A 155 8.22 -3.60 -13.83
C GLY A 155 6.90 -4.30 -13.58
N ALA A 156 6.69 -5.46 -14.22
CA ALA A 156 5.43 -6.20 -14.12
C ALA A 156 5.21 -6.86 -12.75
N MET A 157 6.24 -6.90 -11.89
CA MET A 157 6.16 -7.45 -10.54
C MET A 157 5.53 -6.50 -9.52
N ALA A 158 5.44 -5.21 -9.85
CA ALA A 158 4.97 -4.18 -8.91
C ALA A 158 3.44 -4.16 -8.79
N GLY A 159 2.74 -4.35 -9.92
CA GLY A 159 1.28 -4.38 -9.95
C GLY A 159 0.75 -5.60 -9.21
N GLY A 160 -0.04 -5.35 -8.17
CA GLY A 160 -0.60 -6.40 -7.33
C GLY A 160 0.45 -7.19 -6.55
N LEU A 161 1.48 -6.54 -6.03
CA LEU A 161 2.35 -7.16 -5.03
C LEU A 161 1.66 -7.12 -3.65
N ALA A 162 1.70 -8.24 -2.93
CA ALA A 162 1.35 -8.29 -1.52
C ALA A 162 2.48 -8.95 -0.72
N ALA A 163 2.63 -8.52 0.52
CA ALA A 163 3.53 -9.13 1.49
C ALA A 163 2.91 -9.07 2.88
N GLU A 164 3.21 -10.08 3.67
CA GLU A 164 2.67 -10.29 5.01
C GLU A 164 3.78 -10.75 5.96
N GLN A 165 3.63 -10.41 7.23
CA GLN A 165 4.39 -10.96 8.34
C GLN A 165 3.41 -11.66 9.28
N THR A 166 3.71 -12.90 9.65
CA THR A 166 2.87 -13.71 10.54
C THR A 166 3.70 -14.34 11.64
N THR A 167 3.39 -14.03 12.89
CA THR A 167 4.05 -14.57 14.08
C THR A 167 3.16 -15.62 14.73
N HIS A 168 3.74 -16.71 15.20
CA HIS A 168 3.04 -17.73 15.96
C HIS A 168 3.90 -18.10 17.16
N GLU A 169 3.40 -17.81 18.35
CA GLU A 169 4.06 -18.10 19.61
C GLU A 169 3.20 -19.05 20.44
N ASP A 170 3.73 -20.25 20.70
CA ASP A 170 3.01 -21.34 21.37
C ASP A 170 2.97 -21.16 22.91
N GLY A 171 3.80 -20.29 23.48
CA GLY A 171 3.93 -20.10 24.93
C GLY A 171 4.45 -18.73 25.38
N GLY A 172 4.77 -18.59 26.67
CA GLY A 172 5.24 -17.31 27.22
C GLY A 172 4.15 -16.24 27.34
N ASP A 173 4.56 -15.01 27.65
CA ASP A 173 3.64 -13.90 27.91
C ASP A 173 3.01 -13.32 26.64
N ASP A 174 3.65 -13.57 25.49
CA ASP A 174 3.23 -13.09 24.16
C ASP A 174 2.60 -14.20 23.31
N ARG A 175 2.22 -15.33 23.95
CA ARG A 175 1.51 -16.44 23.30
C ARG A 175 0.34 -15.92 22.47
N GLY A 176 0.34 -16.22 21.17
CA GLY A 176 -0.63 -15.66 20.24
C GLY A 176 -0.33 -16.02 18.78
N LEU A 177 -1.31 -15.75 17.91
CA LEU A 177 -1.12 -15.79 16.45
C LEU A 177 -1.43 -14.42 15.88
N SER A 178 -0.41 -13.75 15.32
CA SER A 178 -0.53 -12.38 14.83
C SER A 178 -0.26 -12.29 13.32
N GLY A 179 -0.79 -11.26 12.67
CA GLY A 179 -0.67 -11.08 11.23
C GLY A 179 -0.69 -9.61 10.80
N ALA A 180 0.43 -9.15 10.24
CA ALA A 180 0.55 -7.82 9.63
C ALA A 180 0.58 -7.91 8.10
N ARG A 181 -0.20 -7.06 7.42
CA ARG A 181 0.10 -6.68 6.04
C ARG A 181 1.27 -5.71 6.03
N CYS A 182 2.24 -5.96 5.16
CA CYS A 182 3.34 -5.01 4.98
C CYS A 182 2.80 -3.72 4.37
N ALA A 183 3.12 -2.58 5.00
CA ALA A 183 2.53 -1.28 4.70
C ALA A 183 3.29 -0.56 3.58
N ALA A 184 2.56 0.12 2.69
CA ALA A 184 3.17 1.06 1.77
C ALA A 184 3.53 2.37 2.50
N PRO A 185 4.68 3.00 2.21
CA PRO A 185 4.97 4.33 2.71
C PRO A 185 3.89 5.34 2.29
N GLY A 186 3.42 6.15 3.23
CA GLY A 186 2.39 7.15 3.01
C GLY A 186 2.53 8.36 3.92
N THR A 187 1.66 9.34 3.72
CA THR A 187 1.67 10.62 4.44
C THR A 187 0.48 10.82 5.37
N ASP A 188 -0.54 9.96 5.27
CA ASP A 188 -1.74 9.98 6.10
C ASP A 188 -2.25 8.55 6.28
N GLN A 189 -2.16 8.03 7.49
CA GLN A 189 -2.51 6.64 7.83
C GLN A 189 -3.38 6.63 9.08
N TRP A 190 -4.39 5.77 9.10
CA TRP A 190 -5.37 5.69 10.19
C TRP A 190 -5.35 4.30 10.81
N PHE A 191 -5.46 4.26 12.14
CA PHE A 191 -5.65 3.04 12.92
C PHE A 191 -6.82 3.26 13.88
N ILE A 192 -7.57 2.19 14.15
CA ILE A 192 -8.63 2.20 15.17
C ILE A 192 -8.55 0.89 15.94
N GLY A 193 -8.54 0.97 17.28
CA GLY A 193 -8.26 -0.16 18.15
C GLY A 193 -8.35 0.21 19.62
N PRO A 194 -7.76 -0.59 20.52
CA PRO A 194 -7.74 -0.27 21.95
C PRO A 194 -6.85 0.94 22.25
N GLY A 195 -7.13 1.61 23.36
CA GLY A 195 -6.21 2.54 23.99
C GLY A 195 -5.45 1.89 25.16
N PRO A 196 -4.55 2.65 25.82
CA PRO A 196 -3.70 2.14 26.92
C PRO A 196 -4.42 1.58 28.15
N VAL A 197 -5.74 1.77 28.29
CA VAL A 197 -6.51 1.12 29.36
C VAL A 197 -6.83 -0.34 29.02
N ALA A 198 -6.96 -0.67 27.74
CA ALA A 198 -7.40 -1.97 27.26
C ALA A 198 -6.26 -2.83 26.66
N ALA A 199 -5.04 -2.30 26.61
CA ALA A 199 -3.85 -2.99 26.13
C ALA A 199 -2.65 -2.60 26.99
N ASP A 200 -1.81 -3.58 27.33
CA ASP A 200 -0.60 -3.37 28.14
C ASP A 200 0.44 -2.56 27.36
N GLU A 201 0.58 -2.79 26.05
CA GLU A 201 1.54 -2.08 25.19
C GLU A 201 0.95 -1.75 23.82
N LEU A 202 1.26 -0.54 23.33
CA LEU A 202 0.87 -0.02 22.02
C LEU A 202 2.10 0.57 21.33
N ASP A 203 2.72 -0.20 20.43
CA ASP A 203 3.98 0.18 19.77
C ASP A 203 3.73 0.56 18.31
N LEU A 204 3.93 1.84 17.99
CA LEU A 204 3.84 2.35 16.64
C LEU A 204 5.22 2.33 15.96
N TYR A 205 5.38 1.44 15.00
CA TYR A 205 6.57 1.32 14.16
C TYR A 205 6.47 2.28 12.99
N LEU A 206 7.35 3.27 12.94
CA LEU A 206 7.46 4.25 11.86
C LEU A 206 8.72 3.99 11.06
N THR A 207 8.58 3.42 9.86
CA THR A 207 9.72 3.09 9.01
C THR A 207 9.88 4.07 7.87
N ASN A 208 11.05 4.68 7.76
CA ASN A 208 11.42 5.55 6.66
C ASN A 208 12.35 4.82 5.69
N VAL A 209 11.90 4.63 4.45
CA VAL A 209 12.64 3.93 3.39
C VAL A 209 13.34 4.89 2.41
N ASP A 210 13.32 6.18 2.70
CA ASP A 210 13.87 7.24 1.86
C ASP A 210 15.21 7.77 2.37
N ALA A 211 15.95 8.45 1.49
CA ALA A 211 17.26 9.03 1.80
C ALA A 211 17.21 10.31 2.65
N ARG A 212 16.01 10.82 2.95
CA ARG A 212 15.77 12.04 3.73
C ARG A 212 14.93 11.68 4.94
N HIS A 213 15.15 12.37 6.05
CA HIS A 213 14.33 12.18 7.24
C HIS A 213 12.87 12.54 6.96
N ALA A 214 11.97 11.86 7.68
CA ALA A 214 10.57 12.22 7.74
C ALA A 214 10.26 12.90 9.09
N SER A 215 9.22 13.72 9.09
CA SER A 215 8.67 14.34 10.29
C SER A 215 7.20 13.95 10.40
N VAL A 216 6.84 13.35 11.54
CA VAL A 216 5.54 12.71 11.77
C VAL A 216 4.82 13.39 12.93
N ASP A 217 3.53 13.65 12.74
CA ASP A 217 2.59 14.10 13.75
C ASP A 217 1.60 12.98 14.03
N LEU A 218 1.36 12.72 15.31
CA LEU A 218 0.32 11.83 15.79
C LEU A 218 -0.87 12.65 16.27
N ILE A 219 -2.07 12.24 15.86
CA ILE A 219 -3.34 12.84 16.28
C ILE A 219 -4.23 11.70 16.75
N ALA A 220 -4.74 11.79 17.97
CA ALA A 220 -5.54 10.73 18.57
C ALA A 220 -6.89 11.23 19.07
N LEU A 221 -7.90 10.37 18.93
CA LEU A 221 -9.24 10.56 19.49
C LEU A 221 -9.55 9.39 20.44
N SER A 222 -10.28 9.68 21.51
CA SER A 222 -10.82 8.69 22.45
C SER A 222 -12.35 8.77 22.51
N GLY A 223 -12.98 7.94 23.34
CA GLY A 223 -14.40 8.09 23.67
C GLY A 223 -14.75 9.40 24.40
N GLU A 224 -13.78 10.07 25.02
CA GLU A 224 -13.98 11.33 25.74
C GLU A 224 -13.72 12.56 24.86
N GLY A 225 -13.22 12.37 23.64
CA GLY A 225 -12.92 13.44 22.69
C GLY A 225 -11.46 13.44 22.19
N PRO A 226 -11.02 14.56 21.61
CA PRO A 226 -9.64 14.76 21.18
C PRO A 226 -8.64 14.64 22.33
N LEU A 227 -7.52 14.00 22.06
CA LEU A 227 -6.38 13.89 22.98
C LEU A 227 -5.36 14.97 22.60
N ASP A 228 -5.72 16.23 22.91
CA ASP A 228 -4.97 17.41 22.49
C ASP A 228 -3.68 17.59 23.30
N THR A 229 -2.53 17.47 22.64
CA THR A 229 -1.21 17.71 23.22
C THR A 229 -0.21 18.18 22.16
N THR A 230 0.87 18.82 22.59
CA THR A 230 2.04 19.10 21.73
C THR A 230 2.98 17.89 21.63
N GLU A 231 2.82 16.92 22.53
CA GLU A 231 3.51 15.64 22.49
C GLU A 231 3.09 14.83 21.25
N GLY A 232 3.98 13.97 20.75
CA GLY A 232 3.75 13.23 19.50
C GLY A 232 3.72 14.08 18.22
N ARG A 233 4.19 15.34 18.27
CA ARG A 233 4.34 16.21 17.10
C ARG A 233 5.79 16.27 16.63
N GLY A 234 6.01 16.31 15.32
CA GLY A 234 7.33 16.48 14.71
C GLY A 234 8.30 15.33 14.98
N ILE A 235 7.81 14.13 15.27
CA ILE A 235 8.61 12.93 15.52
C ILE A 235 9.52 12.71 14.32
N ARG A 236 10.82 12.65 14.57
CA ARG A 236 11.83 12.48 13.53
C ARG A 236 12.04 11.01 13.25
N VAL A 237 11.97 10.64 11.97
CA VAL A 237 12.33 9.29 11.50
C VAL A 237 13.47 9.40 10.51
N ASP A 238 14.65 8.93 10.90
CA ASP A 238 15.87 9.07 10.11
C ASP A 238 15.86 8.17 8.86
N PRO A 239 16.65 8.51 7.82
CA PRO A 239 16.73 7.72 6.59
C PRO A 239 17.03 6.23 6.84
N TYR A 240 16.26 5.33 6.22
CA TYR A 240 16.48 3.88 6.28
C TYR A 240 16.42 3.29 7.70
N THR A 241 15.64 3.91 8.58
CA THR A 241 15.46 3.47 9.98
C THR A 241 14.00 3.21 10.30
N THR A 242 13.78 2.49 11.39
CA THR A 242 12.48 2.34 12.05
C THR A 242 12.56 2.98 13.42
N THR A 243 11.67 3.95 13.68
CA THR A 243 11.46 4.52 15.02
C THR A 243 10.26 3.85 15.65
N VAL A 244 10.40 3.30 16.85
CA VAL A 244 9.29 2.70 17.62
C VAL A 244 8.79 3.71 18.63
N VAL A 245 7.53 4.13 18.49
CA VAL A 245 6.88 5.10 19.35
C VAL A 245 5.90 4.37 20.27
N LYS A 246 6.18 4.41 21.57
CA LYS A 246 5.34 3.78 22.60
C LYS A 246 4.19 4.67 23.03
N ILE A 247 2.99 4.39 22.54
CA ILE A 247 1.80 5.22 22.79
C ILE A 247 1.43 5.15 24.28
N GLY A 248 1.39 6.29 24.95
CA GLY A 248 1.06 6.40 26.38
C GLY A 248 2.22 6.23 27.35
N GLU A 249 3.44 5.94 26.87
CA GLU A 249 4.62 5.75 27.74
C GLU A 249 5.69 6.83 27.59
N SER A 250 5.61 7.65 26.54
CA SER A 250 6.64 8.64 26.21
C SER A 250 6.02 9.91 25.62
N ALA A 251 6.74 11.02 25.70
CA ALA A 251 6.34 12.29 25.07
C ALA A 251 6.27 12.18 23.53
N GLU A 252 7.02 11.28 22.90
CA GLU A 252 6.84 10.99 21.47
C GLU A 252 5.55 10.19 21.22
N GLY A 253 5.16 9.32 22.16
CA GLY A 253 3.92 8.57 22.12
C GLY A 253 2.71 9.28 22.73
N ILE A 254 2.60 10.60 22.53
CA ILE A 254 1.46 11.43 22.99
C ILE A 254 1.39 11.56 24.53
N GLY A 255 2.32 10.97 25.28
CA GLY A 255 2.48 11.10 26.73
C GLY A 255 1.25 10.70 27.54
N ASP A 256 1.05 11.36 28.68
CA ASP A 256 0.07 10.90 29.69
C ASP A 256 -1.39 11.12 29.28
N VAL A 257 -1.66 11.99 28.31
CA VAL A 257 -3.05 12.35 27.91
C VAL A 257 -3.82 11.16 27.34
N VAL A 258 -3.12 10.16 26.77
CA VAL A 258 -3.77 8.97 26.20
C VAL A 258 -4.03 7.86 27.23
N LYS A 259 -3.46 7.96 28.45
CA LYS A 259 -3.48 6.85 29.43
C LYS A 259 -4.87 6.44 29.91
N SER A 260 -5.86 7.33 29.85
CA SER A 260 -7.25 7.05 30.22
C SER A 260 -8.09 6.51 29.05
N ALA A 261 -7.55 6.45 27.83
CA ALA A 261 -8.30 6.01 26.66
C ALA A 261 -8.52 4.49 26.68
N ALA A 262 -9.79 4.07 26.68
CA ALA A 262 -10.17 2.66 26.50
C ALA A 262 -10.09 2.21 25.04
N ASP A 263 -10.52 3.08 24.12
CA ASP A 263 -10.45 2.87 22.67
C ASP A 263 -9.80 4.12 22.03
N LEU A 264 -9.06 3.91 20.94
CA LEU A 264 -8.24 4.92 20.28
C LEU A 264 -8.48 4.90 18.78
N ALA A 265 -8.64 6.09 18.19
CA ALA A 265 -8.44 6.30 16.76
C ALA A 265 -7.18 7.14 16.59
N LEU A 266 -6.16 6.57 15.94
CA LEU A 266 -4.87 7.19 15.73
C LEU A 266 -4.70 7.56 14.26
N ARG A 267 -4.35 8.81 14.00
CA ARG A 267 -3.94 9.30 12.69
C ARG A 267 -2.46 9.63 12.71
N VAL A 268 -1.71 8.97 11.82
CA VAL A 268 -0.29 9.22 11.58
C VAL A 268 -0.17 10.10 10.34
N ARG A 269 0.26 11.34 10.52
CA ARG A 269 0.39 12.32 9.42
C ARG A 269 1.83 12.78 9.29
N THR A 270 2.39 12.77 8.08
CA THR A 270 3.72 13.36 7.86
C THR A 270 3.60 14.85 7.49
N SER A 271 4.46 15.67 8.08
CA SER A 271 4.66 17.08 7.69
C SER A 271 5.82 17.24 6.70
N GLY A 272 6.69 16.22 6.60
CA GLY A 272 7.72 16.10 5.58
C GLY A 272 8.11 14.64 5.39
N GLY A 273 8.37 14.23 4.14
CA GLY A 273 8.65 12.83 3.79
C GLY A 273 7.42 11.93 3.91
N GLN A 274 7.67 10.62 3.93
CA GLN A 274 6.67 9.56 4.04
C GLN A 274 7.22 8.45 4.95
N VAL A 275 6.32 7.71 5.59
CA VAL A 275 6.67 6.56 6.44
C VAL A 275 5.72 5.41 6.17
N ALA A 276 6.18 4.18 6.31
CA ALA A 276 5.29 3.04 6.47
C ALA A 276 5.03 2.88 7.98
N ALA A 277 3.76 2.94 8.40
CA ALA A 277 3.39 2.75 9.80
C ALA A 277 2.79 1.36 10.04
N SER A 278 3.10 0.78 11.19
CA SER A 278 2.49 -0.46 11.68
C SER A 278 2.32 -0.35 13.18
N LEU A 279 1.15 -0.73 13.70
CA LEU A 279 0.81 -0.56 15.12
C LEU A 279 0.61 -1.94 15.74
N ARG A 280 1.53 -2.31 16.63
CA ARG A 280 1.49 -3.55 17.40
C ARG A 280 0.72 -3.31 18.70
N VAL A 281 -0.10 -4.27 19.08
CA VAL A 281 -0.88 -4.28 20.30
C VAL A 281 -0.53 -5.53 21.08
N ARG A 282 -0.12 -5.35 22.32
CA ARG A 282 -0.07 -6.42 23.31
C ARG A 282 -1.26 -6.27 24.23
N ALA A 283 -2.23 -7.18 24.13
CA ALA A 283 -3.47 -7.06 24.92
C ALA A 283 -3.23 -7.33 26.41
N GLY A 284 -2.22 -8.13 26.73
CA GLY A 284 -1.69 -8.34 28.06
C GLY A 284 -1.06 -9.72 28.23
N GLU A 285 -0.60 -10.04 29.44
CA GLU A 285 0.04 -11.33 29.73
C GLU A 285 -0.84 -12.51 29.29
N LYS A 286 -0.36 -13.28 28.29
CA LYS A 286 -1.06 -14.44 27.70
C LYS A 286 -2.43 -14.10 27.12
N LYS A 287 -2.59 -12.87 26.63
CA LYS A 287 -3.81 -12.37 25.95
C LYS A 287 -3.61 -12.12 24.46
N GLY A 288 -2.47 -12.53 23.93
CA GLY A 288 -2.12 -12.37 22.52
C GLY A 288 -1.45 -11.03 22.22
N VAL A 289 -0.73 -11.07 21.10
CA VAL A 289 -0.16 -9.91 20.41
C VAL A 289 -0.80 -9.87 19.04
N GLU A 290 -1.21 -8.69 18.59
CA GLU A 290 -1.75 -8.51 17.23
C GLU A 290 -1.34 -7.17 16.63
N TRP A 291 -1.31 -7.10 15.32
CA TRP A 291 -1.10 -5.87 14.56
C TRP A 291 -2.42 -5.25 14.15
N LEU A 292 -2.62 -3.95 14.43
CA LEU A 292 -3.78 -3.23 13.92
C LEU A 292 -3.65 -3.00 12.41
N PRO A 293 -4.65 -3.43 11.61
CA PRO A 293 -4.64 -3.14 10.18
C PRO A 293 -4.87 -1.65 9.94
N GLY A 294 -4.07 -1.07 9.02
CA GLY A 294 -4.25 0.31 8.58
C GLY A 294 -5.60 0.50 7.89
N SER A 295 -6.40 1.44 8.40
CA SER A 295 -7.70 1.80 7.84
C SER A 295 -7.54 2.68 6.59
N PRO A 296 -8.45 2.56 5.61
CA PRO A 296 -8.69 3.60 4.62
C PRO A 296 -9.00 4.95 5.25
N ALA A 297 -8.88 6.01 4.44
CA ALA A 297 -9.28 7.35 4.84
C ALA A 297 -10.77 7.42 5.23
N PRO A 298 -11.16 8.34 6.13
CA PRO A 298 -12.54 8.46 6.58
C PRO A 298 -13.53 8.61 5.42
N ALA A 299 -14.63 7.85 5.45
CA ALA A 299 -15.65 7.86 4.40
C ALA A 299 -17.07 7.68 4.97
N PRO A 300 -18.12 8.21 4.31
CA PRO A 300 -19.49 8.13 4.81
C PRO A 300 -20.16 6.75 4.59
N SER A 301 -19.57 5.87 3.79
CA SER A 301 -20.09 4.53 3.55
C SER A 301 -18.93 3.55 3.52
N ILE A 302 -18.88 2.66 4.52
CA ILE A 302 -17.80 1.70 4.69
C ILE A 302 -18.35 0.31 5.02
N VAL A 303 -17.55 -0.71 4.74
CA VAL A 303 -17.83 -2.09 5.13
C VAL A 303 -16.61 -2.60 5.87
N VAL A 304 -16.83 -3.12 7.07
CA VAL A 304 -15.86 -3.83 7.91
C VAL A 304 -16.09 -5.33 7.71
N PRO A 305 -15.36 -5.99 6.79
CA PRO A 305 -15.52 -7.42 6.56
C PRO A 305 -14.83 -8.24 7.65
N GLY A 306 -15.21 -9.51 7.76
CA GLY A 306 -14.37 -10.48 8.43
C GLY A 306 -14.49 -10.54 9.94
N VAL A 307 -15.58 -10.02 10.51
CA VAL A 307 -15.82 -10.20 11.95
C VAL A 307 -15.95 -11.70 12.22
N PRO A 308 -15.04 -12.30 13.01
CA PRO A 308 -14.97 -13.75 13.14
C PRO A 308 -16.13 -14.30 13.98
N GLY A 309 -16.60 -15.48 13.62
CA GLY A 309 -17.58 -16.23 14.40
C GLY A 309 -16.97 -16.86 15.66
N GLY A 310 -17.74 -17.70 16.35
CA GLY A 310 -17.32 -18.38 17.57
C GLY A 310 -17.63 -17.63 18.87
N ALA A 311 -17.08 -18.13 19.97
CA ALA A 311 -17.26 -17.57 21.31
C ALA A 311 -16.36 -16.34 21.55
N GLY A 312 -16.65 -15.63 22.65
CA GLY A 312 -15.94 -14.44 23.10
C GLY A 312 -16.58 -13.14 22.59
N GLU A 313 -15.94 -12.01 22.91
CA GLU A 313 -16.49 -10.69 22.64
C GLU A 313 -16.21 -10.23 21.21
N ARG A 314 -17.11 -9.41 20.65
CA ARG A 314 -16.85 -8.64 19.42
C ARG A 314 -17.34 -7.23 19.61
N ARG A 315 -16.42 -6.28 19.50
CA ARG A 315 -16.69 -4.85 19.61
C ARG A 315 -16.41 -4.20 18.28
N LEU A 316 -17.39 -3.47 17.77
CA LEU A 316 -17.22 -2.55 16.65
C LEU A 316 -16.76 -1.20 17.21
N LEU A 317 -15.67 -0.67 16.67
CA LEU A 317 -15.13 0.64 17.01
C LEU A 317 -15.39 1.58 15.84
N ILE A 318 -15.96 2.75 16.11
CA ILE A 318 -16.28 3.75 15.09
C ILE A 318 -15.77 5.11 15.56
N SER A 319 -14.95 5.76 14.73
CA SER A 319 -14.50 7.13 14.96
C SER A 319 -15.19 8.10 14.00
N VAL A 320 -15.61 9.23 14.55
CA VAL A 320 -16.12 10.39 13.79
C VAL A 320 -15.07 11.49 13.86
N PRO A 321 -14.09 11.54 12.94
CA PRO A 321 -13.00 12.51 13.04
C PRO A 321 -13.42 13.95 12.70
N GLY A 322 -14.64 14.16 12.20
CA GLY A 322 -15.16 15.48 11.85
C GLY A 322 -15.61 16.31 13.05
N GLU A 323 -15.90 17.58 12.78
CA GLU A 323 -16.34 18.59 13.76
C GLU A 323 -17.83 18.49 14.15
N SER A 324 -18.59 17.57 13.55
CA SER A 324 -20.02 17.44 13.76
C SER A 324 -20.39 15.99 13.98
N ASP A 325 -21.39 15.79 14.85
CA ASP A 325 -21.94 14.48 15.15
C ASP A 325 -22.40 13.77 13.87
N ALA A 326 -22.26 12.45 13.85
CA ALA A 326 -22.62 11.61 12.73
C ALA A 326 -23.80 10.71 13.10
N ARG A 327 -24.78 10.64 12.19
CA ARG A 327 -25.85 9.65 12.26
C ARG A 327 -25.49 8.47 11.38
N ILE A 328 -25.26 7.31 12.01
CA ILE A 328 -24.71 6.12 11.37
C ILE A 328 -25.76 5.01 11.37
N ARG A 329 -26.14 4.53 10.18
CA ARG A 329 -26.95 3.32 10.02
C ARG A 329 -26.05 2.09 10.03
N THR A 330 -26.37 1.13 10.89
CA THR A 330 -25.59 -0.09 11.10
C THR A 330 -26.34 -1.30 10.58
N GLN A 331 -25.65 -2.12 9.78
CA GLN A 331 -26.18 -3.38 9.27
C GLN A 331 -25.15 -4.49 9.43
N VAL A 332 -25.51 -5.55 10.15
CA VAL A 332 -24.73 -6.78 10.24
C VAL A 332 -25.11 -7.68 9.06
N ILE A 333 -24.10 -8.26 8.42
CA ILE A 333 -24.23 -9.14 7.26
C ILE A 333 -23.61 -10.48 7.62
N THR A 334 -24.40 -11.55 7.52
CA THR A 334 -23.97 -12.92 7.82
C THR A 334 -24.32 -13.85 6.67
N LYS A 335 -24.00 -15.14 6.82
CA LYS A 335 -24.48 -16.19 5.92
C LYS A 335 -26.00 -16.30 5.85
N ASP A 336 -26.76 -15.78 6.82
CA ASP A 336 -28.22 -15.90 6.90
C ASP A 336 -28.95 -14.66 6.34
N GLY A 337 -28.25 -13.53 6.18
CA GLY A 337 -28.82 -12.30 5.66
C GLY A 337 -28.15 -11.05 6.23
N ALA A 338 -28.54 -9.91 5.67
CA ALA A 338 -28.20 -8.58 6.15
C ALA A 338 -29.36 -8.02 6.98
N PHE A 339 -29.10 -7.58 8.20
CA PHE A 339 -30.10 -7.08 9.14
C PHE A 339 -29.51 -5.99 10.04
N ALA A 340 -30.38 -5.14 10.59
CA ALA A 340 -29.98 -4.17 11.60
C ALA A 340 -29.87 -4.87 12.97
N PRO A 341 -28.82 -4.63 13.76
CA PRO A 341 -28.75 -5.13 15.13
C PRO A 341 -29.89 -4.53 15.97
N GLN A 342 -30.49 -5.34 16.85
CA GLN A 342 -31.61 -4.87 17.68
C GLN A 342 -31.16 -3.72 18.59
N GLY A 343 -31.90 -2.60 18.55
CA GLY A 343 -31.61 -1.42 19.37
C GLY A 343 -30.36 -0.64 18.98
N GLN A 344 -29.71 -0.98 17.86
CA GLN A 344 -28.48 -0.34 17.37
C GLN A 344 -28.52 -0.15 15.84
N ASP A 345 -29.72 0.00 15.27
CA ASP A 345 -29.95 0.21 13.83
C ASP A 345 -29.46 1.59 13.36
N VAL A 346 -29.61 2.59 14.23
CA VAL A 346 -29.08 3.95 14.06
C VAL A 346 -28.27 4.33 15.30
N LEU A 347 -27.01 4.69 15.11
CA LEU A 347 -26.12 5.24 16.12
C LEU A 347 -25.92 6.72 15.86
N ASP A 348 -26.25 7.57 16.84
CA ASP A 348 -25.84 8.97 16.85
C ASP A 348 -24.49 9.05 17.58
N ALA A 349 -23.40 9.19 16.82
CA ALA A 349 -22.02 9.19 17.32
C ALA A 349 -21.50 10.64 17.44
N PRO A 350 -21.00 11.06 18.61
CA PRO A 350 -20.48 12.42 18.80
C PRO A 350 -19.27 12.73 17.91
N ALA A 351 -19.18 13.99 17.49
CA ALA A 351 -18.01 14.52 16.79
C ALA A 351 -16.71 14.28 17.58
N LYS A 352 -15.62 14.04 16.86
CA LYS A 352 -14.26 13.88 17.42
C LYS A 352 -14.13 12.84 18.53
N THR A 353 -14.93 11.78 18.49
CA THR A 353 -14.85 10.68 19.45
C THR A 353 -14.65 9.33 18.77
N VAL A 354 -14.37 8.33 19.60
CA VAL A 354 -14.48 6.91 19.28
C VAL A 354 -15.66 6.33 20.05
N THR A 355 -16.61 5.72 19.33
CA THR A 355 -17.74 5.00 19.91
C THR A 355 -17.54 3.50 19.76
N SER A 356 -17.82 2.75 20.81
CA SER A 356 -17.68 1.30 20.88
C SER A 356 -19.04 0.63 20.99
N LEU A 357 -19.25 -0.45 20.25
CA LEU A 357 -20.53 -1.15 20.14
C LEU A 357 -20.33 -2.66 20.20
N ALA A 358 -20.94 -3.32 21.18
CA ALA A 358 -20.95 -4.79 21.25
C ALA A 358 -21.84 -5.36 20.13
N ILE A 359 -21.29 -6.27 19.33
CA ILE A 359 -21.95 -6.87 18.15
C ILE A 359 -21.98 -8.42 18.19
N ASP A 360 -21.39 -9.04 19.21
CA ASP A 360 -21.39 -10.51 19.40
C ASP A 360 -22.81 -11.09 19.44
N GLY A 361 -23.71 -10.47 20.20
CA GLY A 361 -25.12 -10.87 20.29
C GLY A 361 -25.87 -10.79 18.96
N ALA A 362 -25.49 -9.86 18.08
CA ALA A 362 -26.07 -9.74 16.75
C ALA A 362 -25.52 -10.81 15.77
N LEU A 363 -24.26 -11.21 15.93
CA LEU A 363 -23.62 -12.22 15.08
C LEU A 363 -24.05 -13.64 15.43
N VAL A 364 -24.40 -13.91 16.69
CA VAL A 364 -24.80 -15.24 17.20
C VAL A 364 -23.76 -16.29 16.80
N ALA A 365 -22.49 -16.00 17.13
CA ALA A 365 -21.31 -16.83 16.84
C ALA A 365 -21.03 -17.12 15.35
N LYS A 366 -21.63 -16.38 14.40
CA LYS A 366 -21.35 -16.53 12.96
C LYS A 366 -20.33 -15.50 12.49
N ALA A 367 -19.50 -15.91 11.53
CA ALA A 367 -18.68 -14.96 10.80
C ALA A 367 -19.56 -14.00 9.98
N GLY A 368 -19.11 -12.75 9.85
CA GLY A 368 -19.90 -11.71 9.20
C GLY A 368 -19.11 -10.47 8.83
N ALA A 369 -19.86 -9.43 8.49
CA ALA A 369 -19.36 -8.09 8.22
C ALA A 369 -20.32 -7.06 8.81
N VAL A 370 -19.83 -5.84 9.02
CA VAL A 370 -20.67 -4.70 9.39
C VAL A 370 -20.60 -3.65 8.28
N ARG A 371 -21.76 -3.27 7.75
CA ARG A 371 -21.90 -2.14 6.82
C ARG A 371 -22.38 -0.93 7.61
N LEU A 372 -21.68 0.19 7.42
CA LEU A 372 -21.98 1.46 8.05
C LEU A 372 -22.25 2.51 6.98
N VAL A 373 -23.38 3.20 7.11
CA VAL A 373 -23.75 4.32 6.23
C VAL A 373 -24.06 5.53 7.11
N ALA A 374 -23.20 6.52 7.04
CA ALA A 374 -23.23 7.74 7.82
C ALA A 374 -23.50 8.96 6.93
N ASP A 375 -24.00 10.04 7.53
CA ASP A 375 -24.11 11.35 6.91
C ASP A 375 -22.79 12.16 6.96
N ARG A 376 -21.80 11.66 7.70
CA ARG A 376 -20.44 12.23 7.84
C ARG A 376 -19.37 11.16 7.58
N PRO A 377 -18.14 11.55 7.21
CA PRO A 377 -17.03 10.60 7.11
C PRO A 377 -16.70 9.95 8.46
N ILE A 378 -16.52 8.63 8.45
CA ILE A 378 -16.16 7.82 9.62
C ILE A 378 -15.00 6.89 9.31
N VAL A 379 -14.33 6.41 10.36
CA VAL A 379 -13.38 5.30 10.34
C VAL A 379 -13.94 4.20 11.23
N ALA A 380 -13.86 2.93 10.82
CA ALA A 380 -14.33 1.85 11.67
C ALA A 380 -13.51 0.57 11.52
N GLY A 381 -13.47 -0.18 12.61
CA GLY A 381 -12.86 -1.50 12.71
C GLY A 381 -13.52 -2.31 13.80
N PHE A 382 -12.97 -3.48 14.11
CA PHE A 382 -13.44 -4.30 15.22
C PHE A 382 -12.28 -4.83 16.05
N ALA A 383 -12.58 -5.13 17.30
CA ALA A 383 -11.80 -6.00 18.17
C ALA A 383 -12.61 -7.29 18.39
N ALA A 384 -11.95 -8.43 18.27
CA ALA A 384 -12.53 -9.75 18.52
C ALA A 384 -11.64 -10.50 19.51
N GLU A 385 -12.22 -10.88 20.63
CA GLU A 385 -11.53 -11.63 21.68
C GLU A 385 -12.05 -13.06 21.70
N ARG A 386 -11.14 -14.03 21.82
CA ARG A 386 -11.53 -15.43 21.99
C ARG A 386 -10.48 -16.17 22.80
N GLY A 387 -10.89 -16.65 23.97
CA GLY A 387 -10.00 -17.39 24.86
C GLY A 387 -8.82 -16.52 25.30
N ALA A 388 -7.63 -16.91 24.90
CA ALA A 388 -6.37 -16.25 25.24
C ALA A 388 -5.79 -15.39 24.09
N ASP A 389 -6.56 -15.14 23.03
CA ASP A 389 -6.07 -14.39 21.87
C ASP A 389 -7.05 -13.30 21.41
N ILE A 390 -6.52 -12.34 20.65
CA ILE A 390 -7.22 -11.17 20.14
C ILE A 390 -6.93 -10.97 18.66
N ALA A 391 -7.94 -10.55 17.91
CA ALA A 391 -7.78 -10.15 16.52
C ALA A 391 -8.45 -8.81 16.25
N TYR A 392 -7.88 -8.04 15.34
CA TYR A 392 -8.42 -6.78 14.90
C TYR A 392 -8.74 -6.78 13.40
N GLY A 393 -9.72 -5.98 13.02
CA GLY A 393 -10.06 -5.76 11.63
C GLY A 393 -10.42 -4.31 11.37
N THR A 394 -10.44 -3.92 10.09
CA THR A 394 -10.80 -2.58 9.66
C THR A 394 -11.63 -2.62 8.39
N SER A 395 -12.25 -1.48 8.06
CA SER A 395 -12.97 -1.33 6.80
C SER A 395 -12.08 -1.49 5.58
N THR A 396 -12.64 -1.98 4.48
CA THR A 396 -11.90 -2.11 3.22
C THR A 396 -12.71 -1.55 2.04
N PRO A 397 -12.08 -1.01 1.00
CA PRO A 397 -12.73 -0.83 -0.30
C PRO A 397 -13.10 -2.20 -0.91
N PRO A 398 -14.11 -2.27 -1.79
CA PRO A 398 -14.44 -3.52 -2.45
C PRO A 398 -13.34 -3.94 -3.42
N LEU A 399 -13.14 -5.25 -3.52
CA LEU A 399 -12.35 -5.87 -4.57
C LEU A 399 -13.03 -5.67 -5.92
N THR A 400 -12.23 -5.50 -6.96
CA THR A 400 -12.69 -5.39 -8.35
C THR A 400 -11.83 -6.28 -9.25
N GLU A 401 -12.20 -6.42 -10.52
CA GLU A 401 -11.37 -7.15 -11.50
C GLU A 401 -9.97 -6.54 -11.65
N SER A 402 -9.89 -5.19 -11.66
CA SER A 402 -8.62 -4.45 -11.71
C SER A 402 -7.95 -4.32 -10.34
N GLY A 403 -8.66 -4.54 -9.24
CA GLY A 403 -8.16 -4.53 -7.88
C GLY A 403 -8.44 -5.86 -7.17
N PRO A 404 -7.80 -6.97 -7.59
CA PRO A 404 -8.02 -8.28 -6.97
C PRO A 404 -7.50 -8.28 -5.53
N GLY A 405 -8.03 -9.18 -4.70
CA GLY A 405 -7.51 -9.44 -3.36
C GLY A 405 -6.31 -10.39 -3.43
N ILE A 406 -5.27 -10.14 -2.62
CA ILE A 406 -4.08 -10.99 -2.57
C ILE A 406 -3.70 -11.25 -1.11
N VAL A 407 -3.55 -12.53 -0.77
CA VAL A 407 -3.03 -13.00 0.51
C VAL A 407 -1.68 -13.65 0.24
N ALA A 408 -0.65 -13.27 1.00
CA ALA A 408 0.70 -13.74 0.81
C ALA A 408 1.03 -14.98 1.63
N ASP A 409 0.42 -15.11 2.83
CA ASP A 409 0.63 -16.25 3.72
C ASP A 409 -0.68 -16.94 4.11
N ASN A 410 -0.71 -18.25 3.89
CA ASN A 410 -1.73 -19.14 4.39
C ASN A 410 -1.05 -20.43 4.81
N ARG A 411 -1.32 -20.83 6.04
CA ARG A 411 -0.86 -22.05 6.71
C ARG A 411 -1.94 -22.44 7.72
N PHE A 412 -1.69 -23.40 8.60
CA PHE A 412 -2.66 -23.82 9.63
C PHE A 412 -4.09 -24.00 9.06
N ASP A 413 -5.12 -23.69 9.85
CA ASP A 413 -6.48 -23.49 9.35
C ASP A 413 -6.62 -22.07 8.78
N SER A 414 -6.85 -21.95 7.47
CA SER A 414 -7.09 -20.67 6.78
C SER A 414 -8.45 -20.65 6.10
N SER A 415 -9.22 -19.58 6.32
CA SER A 415 -10.51 -19.34 5.67
C SER A 415 -10.60 -17.93 5.10
N LEU A 416 -11.27 -17.79 3.95
CA LEU A 416 -11.71 -16.51 3.42
C LEU A 416 -13.12 -16.20 3.90
N VAL A 417 -13.33 -14.98 4.39
CA VAL A 417 -14.66 -14.44 4.69
C VAL A 417 -14.99 -13.42 3.62
N LEU A 418 -15.93 -13.75 2.74
CA LEU A 418 -16.30 -12.97 1.57
C LEU A 418 -17.71 -12.39 1.75
N THR A 419 -17.85 -11.08 1.60
CA THR A 419 -19.13 -10.38 1.81
C THR A 419 -19.54 -9.62 0.56
N ALA A 420 -20.78 -9.83 0.12
CA ALA A 420 -21.39 -9.07 -0.96
C ALA A 420 -22.56 -8.24 -0.39
N PRO A 421 -22.34 -6.98 0.02
CA PRO A 421 -23.29 -6.24 0.85
C PRO A 421 -24.56 -5.76 0.13
N ALA A 422 -24.58 -5.76 -1.20
CA ALA A 422 -25.69 -5.25 -1.98
C ALA A 422 -26.07 -6.15 -3.16
N GLY A 423 -25.18 -6.30 -4.16
CA GLY A 423 -25.39 -7.17 -5.31
C GLY A 423 -24.78 -8.55 -5.10
N ALA A 424 -25.36 -9.59 -5.71
CA ALA A 424 -24.72 -10.91 -5.74
C ALA A 424 -23.40 -10.83 -6.52
N ALA A 425 -22.44 -11.68 -6.15
CA ALA A 425 -21.11 -11.67 -6.71
C ALA A 425 -20.55 -13.08 -6.84
N ALA A 426 -19.63 -13.24 -7.78
CA ALA A 426 -18.86 -14.47 -7.93
C ALA A 426 -17.37 -14.10 -7.95
N VAL A 427 -16.55 -14.79 -7.17
CA VAL A 427 -15.10 -14.57 -7.17
C VAL A 427 -14.37 -15.84 -7.61
N GLU A 428 -13.28 -15.68 -8.35
CA GLU A 428 -12.33 -16.74 -8.63
C GLU A 428 -11.22 -16.73 -7.58
N VAL A 429 -11.06 -17.84 -6.88
CA VAL A 429 -10.03 -18.05 -5.86
C VAL A 429 -8.99 -19.01 -6.44
N THR A 430 -7.75 -18.55 -6.53
CA THR A 430 -6.61 -19.38 -6.97
C THR A 430 -5.55 -19.40 -5.89
N THR A 431 -5.15 -20.59 -5.46
CA THR A 431 -4.06 -20.76 -4.49
C THR A 431 -2.76 -21.06 -5.24
N MET A 432 -1.63 -20.59 -4.71
CA MET A 432 -0.33 -20.79 -5.34
C MET A 432 0.80 -20.86 -4.32
N ASN A 433 1.79 -21.69 -4.61
CA ASN A 433 3.01 -21.82 -3.82
C ASN A 433 4.20 -22.01 -4.78
N ALA A 434 5.37 -22.33 -4.24
CA ALA A 434 6.58 -22.56 -5.05
C ALA A 434 6.45 -23.76 -6.02
N THR A 435 5.53 -24.70 -5.77
CA THR A 435 5.36 -25.91 -6.60
C THR A 435 4.36 -25.72 -7.74
N GLY A 436 3.54 -24.67 -7.69
CA GLY A 436 2.61 -24.33 -8.76
C GLY A 436 1.36 -23.62 -8.24
N LYS A 437 0.31 -23.63 -9.08
CA LYS A 437 -0.99 -23.00 -8.80
C LYS A 437 -2.13 -24.00 -8.91
N SER A 438 -3.19 -23.79 -8.14
CA SER A 438 -4.43 -24.54 -8.27
C SER A 438 -5.17 -24.17 -9.56
N ALA A 439 -6.16 -24.99 -9.92
CA ALA A 439 -7.23 -24.51 -10.81
C ALA A 439 -8.01 -23.39 -10.09
N PRO A 440 -8.49 -22.35 -10.81
CA PRO A 440 -9.39 -21.35 -10.23
C PRO A 440 -10.67 -22.01 -9.71
N ARG A 441 -11.05 -21.69 -8.48
CA ARG A 441 -12.32 -22.12 -7.88
C ARG A 441 -13.26 -20.94 -7.80
N THR A 442 -14.44 -21.06 -8.40
CA THR A 442 -15.49 -20.05 -8.25
C THR A 442 -16.18 -20.19 -6.89
N VAL A 443 -16.32 -19.07 -6.18
CA VAL A 443 -17.11 -18.95 -4.97
C VAL A 443 -18.24 -17.95 -5.23
N GLU A 444 -19.47 -18.43 -5.09
CA GLU A 444 -20.68 -17.62 -5.26
C GLU A 444 -21.06 -16.99 -3.92
N ILE A 445 -21.38 -15.69 -3.95
CA ILE A 445 -21.75 -14.90 -2.78
C ILE A 445 -23.11 -14.26 -3.07
N PRO A 446 -24.20 -14.74 -2.46
CA PRO A 446 -25.50 -14.13 -2.68
C PRO A 446 -25.55 -12.68 -2.19
N ALA A 447 -26.44 -11.88 -2.77
CA ALA A 447 -26.68 -10.51 -2.37
C ALA A 447 -27.02 -10.39 -0.86
N GLY A 448 -26.36 -9.47 -0.16
CA GLY A 448 -26.58 -9.24 1.27
C GLY A 448 -26.17 -10.43 2.14
N ARG A 449 -25.15 -11.20 1.72
CA ARG A 449 -24.63 -12.35 2.47
C ARG A 449 -23.11 -12.29 2.65
N THR A 450 -22.68 -13.00 3.68
CA THR A 450 -21.29 -13.37 3.93
C THR A 450 -21.11 -14.87 3.75
N VAL A 451 -20.08 -15.29 3.04
CA VAL A 451 -19.71 -16.69 2.83
C VAL A 451 -18.32 -16.90 3.38
N GLU A 452 -18.19 -17.85 4.30
CA GLU A 452 -16.90 -18.35 4.76
C GLU A 452 -16.47 -19.52 3.89
N THR A 453 -15.21 -19.54 3.50
CA THR A 453 -14.67 -20.48 2.53
C THR A 453 -13.30 -20.97 2.99
N PRO A 454 -13.16 -22.25 3.38
CA PRO A 454 -11.86 -22.83 3.69
C PRO A 454 -10.91 -22.75 2.50
N LEU A 455 -9.64 -22.55 2.79
CA LEU A 455 -8.54 -22.55 1.84
C LEU A 455 -7.72 -23.82 1.98
N ALA A 456 -7.10 -24.23 0.87
CA ALA A 456 -6.20 -25.37 0.85
C ALA A 456 -5.01 -25.07 -0.07
N ALA A 457 -3.84 -25.59 0.31
CA ALA A 457 -2.64 -25.48 -0.50
C ALA A 457 -2.85 -26.14 -1.89
N PRO A 458 -2.23 -25.60 -2.95
CA PRO A 458 -2.36 -26.16 -4.27
C PRO A 458 -1.71 -27.56 -4.35
N ASN A 459 -2.14 -28.36 -5.32
CA ASN A 459 -1.60 -29.70 -5.61
C ASN A 459 -1.72 -30.72 -4.48
N GLY A 460 -2.60 -30.49 -3.50
CA GLY A 460 -2.79 -31.41 -2.38
C GLY A 460 -1.58 -31.50 -1.46
N ALA A 461 -0.73 -30.45 -1.42
CA ALA A 461 0.35 -30.39 -0.46
C ALA A 461 -0.24 -30.38 0.96
N THR A 462 0.12 -31.37 1.77
CA THR A 462 -0.41 -31.55 3.12
C THR A 462 0.67 -31.26 4.15
N GLY A 463 0.35 -30.45 5.15
CA GLY A 463 1.21 -30.12 6.27
C GLY A 463 0.95 -28.69 6.74
N ASP A 464 0.82 -28.52 8.05
CA ASP A 464 0.38 -27.26 8.68
C ASP A 464 1.34 -26.09 8.39
N ASP A 465 2.61 -26.38 8.02
CA ASP A 465 3.64 -25.39 7.66
C ASP A 465 3.77 -25.11 6.15
N THR A 466 2.95 -25.76 5.30
CA THR A 466 3.03 -25.53 3.86
C THR A 466 2.40 -24.19 3.50
N ALA A 467 3.19 -23.13 3.55
CA ALA A 467 2.74 -21.78 3.21
C ALA A 467 2.33 -21.65 1.72
N TYR A 468 1.23 -20.94 1.46
CA TYR A 468 0.77 -20.61 0.11
C TYR A 468 0.09 -19.23 0.06
N GLY A 469 0.17 -18.58 -1.10
CA GLY A 469 -0.58 -17.37 -1.39
C GLY A 469 -1.93 -17.66 -2.05
N VAL A 470 -2.80 -16.65 -2.03
CA VAL A 470 -4.13 -16.70 -2.64
C VAL A 470 -4.38 -15.42 -3.44
N VAL A 471 -4.93 -15.58 -4.64
CA VAL A 471 -5.46 -14.49 -5.46
C VAL A 471 -6.98 -14.63 -5.56
N ILE A 472 -7.69 -13.54 -5.31
CA ILE A 472 -9.14 -13.44 -5.27
C ILE A 472 -9.57 -12.41 -6.30
N THR A 473 -10.15 -12.86 -7.41
CA THR A 473 -10.56 -11.98 -8.51
C THR A 473 -12.07 -12.00 -8.67
N PRO A 474 -12.79 -10.91 -8.39
CA PRO A 474 -14.19 -10.78 -8.74
C PRO A 474 -14.43 -10.98 -10.24
N LYS A 475 -15.43 -11.79 -10.59
CA LYS A 475 -15.80 -12.04 -11.99
C LYS A 475 -16.54 -10.83 -12.58
N PRO A 476 -16.43 -10.58 -13.89
CA PRO A 476 -17.21 -9.53 -14.56
C PRO A 476 -18.70 -9.60 -14.24
N GLY A 477 -19.30 -8.45 -13.93
CA GLY A 477 -20.72 -8.34 -13.56
C GLY A 477 -21.03 -8.63 -12.08
N SER A 478 -20.04 -8.95 -11.26
CA SER A 478 -20.22 -9.12 -9.82
C SER A 478 -20.56 -7.79 -9.13
N GLY A 479 -21.41 -7.86 -8.10
CA GLY A 479 -21.55 -6.80 -7.12
C GLY A 479 -20.25 -6.53 -6.33
N PRO A 480 -20.19 -5.46 -5.53
CA PRO A 480 -19.02 -5.18 -4.70
C PRO A 480 -18.74 -6.34 -3.74
N VAL A 481 -17.48 -6.77 -3.65
CA VAL A 481 -17.05 -7.84 -2.73
C VAL A 481 -16.02 -7.30 -1.75
N HIS A 482 -16.25 -7.50 -0.46
CA HIS A 482 -15.27 -7.26 0.58
C HIS A 482 -14.76 -8.59 1.11
N ALA A 483 -13.47 -8.65 1.46
CA ALA A 483 -12.84 -9.90 1.87
C ALA A 483 -11.96 -9.69 3.10
N SER A 484 -11.87 -10.74 3.92
CA SER A 484 -10.81 -10.92 4.91
C SER A 484 -10.31 -12.37 4.86
N ARG A 485 -9.16 -12.61 5.47
CA ARG A 485 -8.65 -13.95 5.77
C ARG A 485 -8.60 -14.14 7.28
N THR A 486 -9.13 -15.25 7.77
CA THR A 486 -8.88 -15.73 9.13
C THR A 486 -7.84 -16.84 9.05
N LEU A 487 -6.79 -16.73 9.86
CA LEU A 487 -5.80 -17.76 10.07
C LEU A 487 -5.92 -18.21 11.53
N ALA A 488 -5.98 -19.51 11.79
CA ALA A 488 -6.20 -20.02 13.12
C ALA A 488 -5.46 -21.33 13.38
N THR A 489 -5.15 -21.58 14.64
CA THR A 489 -4.59 -22.85 15.14
C THR A 489 -5.12 -23.13 16.54
N GLY A 490 -4.92 -24.35 17.02
CA GLY A 490 -5.46 -24.79 18.31
C GLY A 490 -6.98 -24.94 18.31
N LYS A 491 -7.53 -25.26 19.49
CA LYS A 491 -8.96 -25.47 19.72
C LYS A 491 -9.33 -24.98 21.11
N ASP A 492 -10.62 -24.70 21.31
CA ASP A 492 -11.19 -24.33 22.61
C ASP A 492 -10.38 -23.22 23.30
N ASP A 493 -9.84 -23.48 24.50
CA ASP A 493 -9.08 -22.49 25.28
C ASP A 493 -7.68 -22.19 24.69
N ASP A 494 -7.15 -23.09 23.87
CA ASP A 494 -5.87 -22.93 23.18
C ASP A 494 -6.02 -22.26 21.81
N TYR A 495 -7.23 -21.87 21.41
CA TYR A 495 -7.51 -21.27 20.10
C TYR A 495 -6.77 -19.94 19.92
N LEU A 496 -5.92 -19.88 18.90
CA LEU A 496 -5.19 -18.70 18.48
C LEU A 496 -5.65 -18.31 17.07
N PHE A 497 -5.75 -17.02 16.79
CA PHE A 497 -6.24 -16.53 15.51
C PHE A 497 -5.86 -15.09 15.21
N THR A 498 -5.63 -14.84 13.92
CA THR A 498 -5.47 -13.49 13.37
C THR A 498 -6.46 -13.27 12.22
N VAL A 499 -6.97 -12.05 12.12
CA VAL A 499 -7.82 -11.63 11.00
C VAL A 499 -7.10 -10.59 10.17
N LEU A 500 -7.01 -10.85 8.86
CA LEU A 500 -6.40 -9.94 7.90
C LEU A 500 -7.46 -9.40 6.94
N PRO A 501 -7.87 -8.12 7.06
CA PRO A 501 -8.65 -7.46 6.03
C PRO A 501 -7.91 -7.44 4.69
N ILE A 502 -8.62 -7.67 3.59
CA ILE A 502 -8.04 -7.72 2.25
C ILE A 502 -8.50 -6.48 1.48
N ALA A 503 -7.55 -5.59 1.21
CA ALA A 503 -7.74 -4.43 0.35
C ALA A 503 -7.49 -4.80 -1.13
N PRO A 504 -8.11 -4.07 -2.08
CA PRO A 504 -7.83 -4.27 -3.50
C PRO A 504 -6.36 -3.97 -3.82
N ALA A 505 -5.72 -4.89 -4.52
CA ALA A 505 -4.32 -4.74 -4.88
C ALA A 505 -4.15 -3.66 -5.96
N ALA A 506 -3.14 -2.80 -5.80
CA ALA A 506 -2.86 -1.74 -6.77
C ALA A 506 -2.23 -2.32 -8.05
N THR A 507 -3.03 -2.49 -9.11
CA THR A 507 -2.54 -2.96 -10.42
C THR A 507 -2.44 -1.83 -11.44
N THR A 508 -3.32 -0.83 -11.33
CA THR A 508 -3.32 0.39 -12.14
C THR A 508 -3.42 1.62 -11.25
N ILE A 509 -3.02 2.76 -11.80
CA ILE A 509 -3.22 4.08 -11.24
C ILE A 509 -3.88 4.97 -12.30
N HIS A 510 -4.87 5.73 -11.86
CA HIS A 510 -5.48 6.74 -12.70
C HIS A 510 -4.54 7.93 -12.84
N LEU A 511 -4.14 8.25 -14.07
CA LEU A 511 -3.44 9.49 -14.39
C LEU A 511 -4.49 10.55 -14.75
N PRO A 512 -4.50 11.72 -14.08
CA PRO A 512 -5.48 12.76 -14.35
C PRO A 512 -5.29 13.33 -15.75
N ASP A 513 -6.33 14.02 -16.25
CA ASP A 513 -6.24 14.82 -17.48
C ASP A 513 -5.10 15.82 -17.36
N THR A 514 -4.19 15.84 -18.33
CA THR A 514 -3.20 16.91 -18.42
C THR A 514 -3.74 17.99 -19.34
N ALA A 515 -4.20 19.10 -18.74
CA ALA A 515 -4.30 20.38 -19.45
C ALA A 515 -3.05 21.20 -19.13
N ASP A 516 -2.38 21.74 -20.15
CA ASP A 516 -1.33 22.76 -19.97
C ASP A 516 -1.95 24.06 -19.46
N SER A 517 -2.33 24.07 -18.18
CA SER A 517 -2.55 25.30 -17.42
C SER A 517 -1.71 25.22 -16.16
N GLN A 518 -1.18 26.37 -15.71
CA GLN A 518 -0.40 26.46 -14.47
C GLN A 518 -1.16 25.97 -13.22
N SER A 519 -2.47 25.72 -13.32
CA SER A 519 -3.28 25.12 -12.24
C SER A 519 -3.09 23.61 -12.06
N ALA A 520 -2.51 22.89 -13.04
CA ALA A 520 -2.20 21.46 -12.91
C ALA A 520 -1.03 21.16 -11.95
N LEU A 521 -0.26 22.19 -11.56
CA LEU A 521 0.85 22.10 -10.60
C LEU A 521 0.43 22.44 -9.17
N THR A 522 -0.83 22.76 -8.93
CA THR A 522 -1.39 22.98 -7.59
C THR A 522 -2.32 21.82 -7.23
N PRO A 523 -1.89 20.87 -6.39
CA PRO A 523 -2.81 19.92 -5.80
C PRO A 523 -3.69 20.64 -4.78
N GLY A 524 -4.98 20.76 -5.08
CA GLY A 524 -6.02 21.12 -4.11
C GLY A 524 -6.92 22.27 -4.53
N GLN A 525 -8.13 21.96 -4.98
CA GLN A 525 -9.37 22.10 -4.20
C GLN A 525 -10.55 21.49 -4.99
N PRO A 526 -11.63 21.06 -4.32
CA PRO A 526 -12.54 20.00 -4.79
C PRO A 526 -13.31 20.29 -6.09
#